data_AF-A0A3D2SKG3-F1
#
_entry.id   AF-A0A3D2SKG3-F1
#
_cell.length_a   1.000
_cell.length_b   1.000
_cell.length_c   1.000
_cell.angle_alpha   90.00
_cell.angle_beta   90.00
_cell.angle_gamma   90.00
#
_symmetry.space_group_name_H-M   'P 1'
#
loop_
_entity.id
_entity.type
_entity.pdbx_description
1 polymer ?
#
loop_
_entity_poly.entity_id
_entity_poly.type
_entity_poly.pdbx_seq_one_letter_code
_entity_poly.pdbx_strand_id
1 'polypeptide(L)'
;MNNFEAWIGKKEVYHDVCNDKPIGMMQALLNQYGQPIDELPLLFHWLYFLPVVNQSELAEDGHPHKGSFLPPIPFPKRMWAGGRLKFHSPIRVNQQLRR
;
A
#
# COMPACT_ATOMS: atom_id res chain seq x y z
N MET A 1 -2.50 8.09 -30.83
CA MET A 1 -1.66 7.66 -29.69
C MET A 1 -2.17 8.39 -28.47
N ASN A 2 -2.52 7.67 -27.40
CA ASN A 2 -2.90 8.33 -26.15
C ASN A 2 -1.66 9.05 -25.60
N ASN A 3 -1.73 10.37 -25.46
CA ASN A 3 -0.67 11.15 -24.84
C ASN A 3 -0.74 10.92 -23.32
N PHE A 4 0.26 10.26 -22.74
CA PHE A 4 0.35 9.99 -21.30
C PHE A 4 1.13 11.04 -20.51
N GLU A 5 1.63 12.10 -21.16
CA GLU A 5 2.42 13.16 -20.53
C GLU A 5 1.67 13.82 -19.34
N ALA A 6 0.35 13.94 -19.43
CA ALA A 6 -0.48 14.53 -18.38
C ALA A 6 -0.50 13.75 -17.04
N TRP A 7 0.02 12.52 -17.00
CA TRP A 7 0.13 11.73 -15.78
C TRP A 7 1.54 11.76 -15.16
N ILE A 8 2.53 12.30 -15.89
CA ILE A 8 3.89 12.45 -15.39
C ILE A 8 3.90 13.54 -14.30
N GLY A 9 4.52 13.23 -13.16
CA GLY A 9 4.66 14.18 -12.05
C GLY A 9 3.43 14.29 -11.14
N LYS A 10 2.32 13.59 -11.44
CA LYS A 10 1.21 13.44 -10.49
C LYS A 10 1.72 12.79 -9.20
N LYS A 11 1.21 13.26 -8.06
CA LYS A 11 1.55 12.77 -6.73
C LYS A 11 0.27 12.59 -5.92
N GLU A 12 0.23 11.52 -5.16
CA GLU A 12 -0.73 11.33 -4.08
C GLU A 12 0.07 11.26 -2.78
N VAL A 13 -0.51 11.79 -1.71
CA VAL A 13 0.10 11.77 -0.39
C VAL A 13 -0.88 11.11 0.55
N TYR A 14 -0.43 10.06 1.23
CA TYR A 14 -1.23 9.35 2.21
C TYR A 14 -0.60 9.47 3.59
N HIS A 15 -1.46 9.50 4.60
CA HIS A 15 -1.07 9.46 6.01
C HIS A 15 -1.66 8.22 6.64
N ASP A 16 -0.92 7.62 7.56
CA ASP A 16 -1.36 6.48 8.34
C ASP A 16 -0.65 6.49 9.70
N VAL A 17 -1.02 5.59 10.59
CA VAL A 17 -0.33 5.35 11.85
C VAL A 17 0.09 3.89 11.88
N CYS A 18 1.32 3.62 12.35
CA CYS A 18 1.82 2.27 12.61
C CYS A 18 1.06 1.64 13.80
N ASN A 19 -0.22 1.35 13.60
CA ASN A 19 -1.10 0.75 14.61
C ASN A 19 -0.88 -0.77 14.71
N ASP A 20 -1.33 -1.34 15.82
CA ASP A 20 -1.05 -2.74 16.18
C ASP A 20 -1.84 -3.76 15.36
N LYS A 21 -2.96 -3.35 14.76
CA LYS A 21 -3.88 -4.28 14.12
C LYS A 21 -3.26 -4.99 12.89
N PRO A 22 -2.65 -4.28 11.90
CA PRO A 22 -1.91 -4.88 10.81
C PRO A 22 -0.74 -5.75 11.29
N ILE A 23 -0.05 -5.33 12.35
CA ILE A 23 1.03 -6.12 12.97
C ILE A 23 0.47 -7.46 13.44
N GLY A 24 -0.60 -7.45 14.22
CA GLY A 24 -1.27 -8.66 14.69
C GLY A 24 -1.77 -9.55 13.56
N MET A 25 -2.30 -8.96 12.47
CA MET A 25 -2.73 -9.71 11.28
C MET A 25 -1.57 -10.44 10.60
N MET A 26 -0.44 -9.76 10.42
CA MET A 26 0.76 -10.37 9.83
C MET A 26 1.39 -11.40 10.77
N GLN A 27 1.45 -11.13 12.07
CA GLN A 27 1.90 -12.10 13.06
C GLN A 27 1.02 -13.35 13.06
N ALA A 28 -0.31 -13.20 12.99
CA ALA A 28 -1.23 -14.33 12.93
C ALA A 28 -1.00 -15.16 11.66
N LEU A 29 -0.78 -14.52 10.50
CA LEU A 29 -0.41 -15.20 9.25
C LEU A 29 0.84 -16.08 9.43
N LEU A 30 1.80 -15.64 10.24
CA LEU A 30 3.06 -16.34 10.52
C LEU A 30 3.01 -17.26 11.74
N ASN A 31 1.84 -17.45 12.37
CA ASN A 31 1.67 -18.19 13.64
C ASN A 31 2.50 -17.62 14.81
N GLN A 32 2.63 -16.29 14.87
CA GLN A 32 3.39 -15.53 15.87
C GLN A 32 2.54 -14.48 16.59
N TYR A 33 1.22 -14.62 16.57
CA TYR A 33 0.32 -13.63 17.17
C TYR A 33 0.62 -13.42 18.67
N GLY A 34 0.65 -12.16 19.08
CA GLY A 34 0.87 -11.76 20.48
C GLY A 34 2.34 -11.65 20.89
N GLN A 35 3.28 -11.89 19.98
CA GLN A 35 4.69 -11.57 20.23
C GLN A 35 4.85 -10.05 20.37
N PRO A 36 5.57 -9.56 21.40
CA PRO A 36 5.79 -8.13 21.57
C PRO A 36 6.67 -7.58 20.44
N ILE A 37 6.33 -6.39 19.95
CA ILE A 37 7.07 -5.70 18.89
C ILE A 37 7.13 -4.21 19.23
N ASP A 38 8.34 -3.65 19.25
CA ASP A 38 8.55 -2.20 19.39
C ASP A 38 8.80 -1.52 18.03
N GLU A 39 9.36 -2.28 17.08
CA GLU A 39 9.72 -1.82 15.73
C GLU A 39 9.13 -2.75 14.67
N LEU A 40 8.49 -2.15 13.67
CA LEU A 40 7.82 -2.86 12.60
C LEU A 40 8.81 -3.76 11.83
N PRO A 41 8.59 -5.08 11.78
CA PRO A 41 9.44 -5.98 11.00
C PRO A 41 9.48 -5.58 9.51
N LEU A 42 10.57 -5.94 8.84
CA LEU A 42 10.72 -5.64 7.43
C LEU A 42 9.54 -6.20 6.62
N LEU A 43 9.10 -5.42 5.63
CA LEU A 43 7.94 -5.68 4.76
C LEU A 43 6.56 -5.58 5.41
N PHE A 44 6.42 -5.53 6.74
CA PHE A 44 5.09 -5.39 7.37
C PHE A 44 4.45 -4.02 7.02
N HIS A 45 5.25 -3.02 6.65
CA HIS A 45 4.78 -1.71 6.19
C HIS A 45 3.86 -1.76 4.95
N TRP A 46 3.82 -2.88 4.22
CA TRP A 46 2.89 -3.07 3.09
C TRP A 46 1.43 -3.19 3.49
N LEU A 47 1.13 -3.48 4.77
CA LEU A 47 -0.24 -3.50 5.27
C LEU A 47 -0.77 -2.12 5.67
N TYR A 48 0.02 -1.06 5.46
CA TYR A 48 -0.36 0.33 5.74
C TYR A 48 -0.62 1.09 4.44
N PHE A 49 -1.37 2.18 4.55
CA PHE A 49 -1.85 2.99 3.43
C PHE A 49 -2.63 2.16 2.41
N LEU A 50 -3.38 1.15 2.85
CA LEU A 50 -4.27 0.39 1.99
C LEU A 50 -5.43 1.30 1.56
N PRO A 51 -5.78 1.34 0.25
CA PRO A 51 -6.87 2.19 -0.21
C PRO A 51 -8.19 1.73 0.42
N VAL A 52 -8.92 2.67 1.00
CA VAL A 52 -10.30 2.47 1.45
C VAL A 52 -11.21 3.08 0.39
N VAL A 53 -11.87 2.22 -0.39
CA VAL A 53 -12.80 2.62 -1.45
C VAL A 53 -14.08 1.81 -1.35
N ASN A 54 -15.18 2.37 -1.84
CA ASN A 54 -16.44 1.62 -1.88
C ASN A 54 -16.34 0.46 -2.86
N GLN A 55 -17.13 -0.59 -2.63
CA GLN A 55 -17.22 -1.74 -3.54
C GLN A 55 -17.56 -1.30 -4.97
N SER A 56 -18.40 -0.27 -5.14
CA SER A 56 -18.79 0.30 -6.43
C SER A 56 -17.67 1.04 -7.16
N GLU A 57 -16.55 1.32 -6.48
CA GLU A 57 -15.38 2.01 -7.03
C GLU A 57 -14.23 1.05 -7.36
N LEU A 58 -14.44 -0.26 -7.14
CA LEU A 58 -13.50 -1.30 -7.50
C LEU A 58 -13.66 -1.68 -8.98
N ALA A 59 -12.53 -1.76 -9.68
CA ALA A 59 -12.46 -2.36 -11.00
C ALA A 59 -12.54 -3.90 -10.90
N GLU A 60 -12.65 -4.56 -12.07
CA GLU A 60 -12.72 -6.03 -12.17
C GLU A 60 -11.52 -6.75 -11.52
N ASP A 61 -10.35 -6.10 -11.46
CA ASP A 61 -9.15 -6.63 -10.80
C ASP A 61 -9.07 -6.32 -9.30
N GLY A 62 -10.14 -5.80 -8.71
CA GLY A 62 -10.26 -5.58 -7.27
C GLY A 62 -9.46 -4.41 -6.71
N HIS A 63 -8.83 -3.56 -7.55
CA HIS A 63 -8.32 -2.28 -7.07
C HIS A 63 -9.14 -1.10 -7.59
N PRO A 64 -8.94 0.13 -7.05
CA PRO A 64 -9.64 1.32 -7.52
C PRO A 64 -9.54 1.51 -9.03
N HIS A 65 -10.58 2.09 -9.64
CA HIS A 65 -10.60 2.39 -11.07
C HIS A 65 -9.37 3.20 -11.54
N LYS A 66 -8.90 2.87 -12.75
CA LYS A 66 -7.84 3.60 -13.45
C LYS A 66 -8.37 4.94 -13.98
N GLY A 67 -7.49 5.85 -14.35
CA GLY A 67 -7.84 7.15 -14.93
C GLY A 67 -7.70 8.33 -13.97
N SER A 68 -7.69 8.08 -12.65
CA SER A 68 -7.36 9.11 -11.65
C SER A 68 -5.83 9.34 -11.59
N PHE A 69 -5.13 8.53 -10.78
CA PHE A 69 -3.67 8.61 -10.63
C PHE A 69 -2.91 7.91 -11.75
N LEU A 70 -3.34 6.71 -12.14
CA LEU A 70 -2.79 5.99 -13.29
C LEU A 70 -3.54 6.38 -14.57
N PRO A 71 -2.86 6.39 -15.73
CA PRO A 71 -3.53 6.59 -17.01
C PRO A 71 -4.61 5.52 -17.26
N PRO A 72 -5.60 5.79 -18.11
CA PRO A 72 -6.63 4.81 -18.47
C PRO A 72 -6.02 3.71 -19.36
N ILE A 73 -5.46 2.68 -18.72
CA ILE A 73 -4.84 1.53 -19.40
C ILE A 73 -5.91 0.46 -19.67
N PRO A 74 -6.16 0.08 -20.94
CA PRO A 74 -7.28 -0.77 -21.36
C PRO A 74 -7.02 -2.28 -21.18
N PHE A 75 -6.21 -2.67 -20.19
CA PHE A 75 -5.96 -4.09 -19.85
C PHE A 75 -6.76 -4.49 -18.62
N PRO A 76 -7.28 -5.73 -18.54
CA PRO A 76 -8.24 -6.13 -17.52
C PRO A 76 -7.64 -6.23 -16.12
N LYS A 77 -6.34 -6.53 -16.00
CA LYS A 77 -5.67 -6.78 -14.72
C LYS A 77 -4.37 -6.00 -14.56
N ARG A 78 -4.13 -5.48 -13.36
CA ARG A 78 -2.82 -5.01 -12.90
C ARG A 78 -2.04 -6.17 -12.29
N MET A 79 -0.73 -6.17 -12.53
CA MET A 79 0.20 -7.11 -11.92
C MET A 79 1.35 -6.32 -11.31
N TRP A 80 1.79 -6.71 -10.11
CA TRP A 80 3.04 -6.21 -9.56
C TRP A 80 4.21 -6.89 -10.26
N ALA A 81 4.99 -6.12 -11.01
CA ALA A 81 6.12 -6.63 -11.80
C ALA A 81 7.39 -6.85 -10.95
N GLY A 82 7.41 -6.37 -9.71
CA GLY A 82 8.55 -6.43 -8.79
C GLY A 82 8.98 -5.06 -8.28
N GLY A 83 10.00 -5.05 -7.42
CA GLY A 83 10.54 -3.83 -6.84
C GLY A 83 11.86 -4.06 -6.11
N ARG A 84 12.56 -2.95 -5.79
CA ARG A 84 13.77 -2.95 -4.96
C ARG A 84 13.52 -2.05 -3.76
N LEU A 85 13.86 -2.55 -2.57
CA LEU A 85 13.68 -1.82 -1.32
C LEU A 85 15.04 -1.52 -0.68
N LYS A 86 15.13 -0.34 -0.07
CA LYS A 86 16.20 0.04 0.86
C LYS A 86 15.54 0.54 2.14
N PHE A 87 15.93 -0.04 3.27
CA PHE A 87 15.43 0.34 4.58
C PHE A 87 16.39 1.35 5.21
N HIS A 88 15.89 2.55 5.50
CA HIS A 88 16.71 3.65 6.00
C HIS A 88 16.73 3.73 7.53
N SER A 89 15.61 3.41 8.16
CA SER A 89 15.43 3.40 9.61
C SER A 89 14.28 2.47 9.97
N PRO A 90 14.23 1.93 11.20
CA PRO A 90 13.06 1.23 11.69
C PRO A 90 11.84 2.16 11.76
N ILE A 91 10.65 1.58 11.65
CA ILE A 91 9.37 2.25 11.92
C ILE A 91 8.92 1.79 13.30
N ARG A 92 8.65 2.71 14.22
CA ARG A 92 8.16 2.36 15.57
C ARG A 92 6.66 2.13 15.58
N VAL A 93 6.20 1.29 16.49
CA VAL A 93 4.77 1.18 16.81
C VAL A 93 4.24 2.56 17.24
N ASN A 94 3.01 2.89 16.83
CA ASN A 94 2.35 4.20 16.99
C ASN A 94 3.01 5.39 16.25
N GLN A 95 4.04 5.15 15.44
CA GLN A 95 4.66 6.20 14.64
C GLN A 95 3.68 6.71 13.56
N GLN A 96 3.63 8.02 13.37
CA GLN A 96 2.93 8.66 12.24
C GLN A 96 3.68 8.37 10.94
N LEU A 97 2.97 7.90 9.94
CA LEU A 97 3.52 7.49 8.65
C LEU A 97 3.00 8.41 7.54
N ARG A 98 3.84 8.66 6.54
CA ARG A 98 3.50 9.39 5.31
C ARG A 98 4.18 8.76 4.12
N ARG A 99 3.47 8.61 3.00
CA ARG A 99 4.03 8.21 1.70
C ARG A 99 3.54 9.11 0.58
#